data_AF-A0A380CUW7-F1
#
_entry.id   AF-A0A380CUW7-F1
#
_cell.length_a   1.000
_cell.length_b   1.000
_cell.length_c   1.000
_cell.angle_alpha   90.00
_cell.angle_beta   90.00
_cell.angle_gamma   90.00
#
_symmetry.space_group_name_H-M   'P 1'
#
loop_
_entity.id
_entity.type
_entity.pdbx_description
1 polymer ?
#
loop_
_entity_poly.entity_id
_entity_poly.type
_entity_poly.pdbx_seq_one_letter_code
_entity_poly.pdbx_strand_id
1 'polypeptide(L)'
;MKILKKILLAILALVVILLIAALFLKKDYAVKREIVINKPREVVFEYIKYIKNQNYYSKWATMDPNMKKNIYRNRRDARIYFCMG
;
A
#
# COMPACT_ATOMS: atom_id res chain seq x y z
N MET A 1 2.23 48.80 -3.98
CA MET A 1 2.47 47.84 -5.08
C MET A 1 3.82 47.10 -5.05
N LYS A 2 4.90 47.64 -4.46
CA LYS A 2 6.22 46.97 -4.41
C LYS A 2 6.27 45.79 -3.41
N ILE A 3 5.65 45.93 -2.23
CA ILE A 3 5.56 44.86 -1.22
C ILE A 3 4.72 43.68 -1.72
N LEU A 4 3.55 43.94 -2.31
CA LEU A 4 2.67 42.87 -2.82
C LEU A 4 3.36 42.04 -3.92
N LYS A 5 4.09 42.70 -4.83
CA LYS A 5 4.91 42.02 -5.86
C LYS A 5 6.03 41.17 -5.26
N LYS A 6 6.71 41.64 -4.20
CA LYS A 6 7.75 40.88 -3.50
C LYS A 6 7.19 39.62 -2.82
N ILE A 7 6.02 39.73 -2.18
CA ILE A 7 5.35 38.59 -1.54
C ILE A 7 4.97 37.53 -2.58
N LEU A 8 4.38 37.96 -3.70
CA LEU A 8 4.03 37.06 -4.80
C LEU A 8 5.26 36.34 -5.36
N LEU A 9 6.37 37.07 -5.51
CA LEU A 9 7.63 36.52 -6.04
C LEU A 9 8.28 35.54 -5.06
N ALA A 10 8.17 35.79 -3.75
CA ALA A 10 8.64 34.86 -2.72
C ALA A 10 7.83 33.55 -2.72
N ILE A 11 6.50 33.63 -2.85
CA ILE A 11 5.63 32.45 -2.94
C ILE A 11 5.95 31.66 -4.23
N LEU A 12 6.10 32.35 -5.36
CA LEU A 12 6.47 31.72 -6.63
C LEU A 12 7.82 30.99 -6.53
N ALA A 13 8.83 31.64 -5.92
CA ALA A 13 10.13 31.03 -5.69
C ALA A 13 10.02 29.76 -4.83
N LEU A 14 9.21 29.78 -3.77
CA LEU A 14 8.98 28.61 -2.92
C LEU A 14 8.36 27.45 -3.70
N VAL A 15 7.34 27.72 -4.53
CA VAL A 15 6.70 26.70 -5.37
C VAL A 15 7.69 26.11 -6.38
N VAL A 16 8.50 26.95 -7.03
CA VAL A 16 9.54 26.49 -7.97
C VAL A 16 10.55 25.58 -7.28
N ILE A 17 11.00 25.92 -6.06
CA ILE A 17 11.93 25.08 -5.29
C ILE A 17 11.31 23.69 -5.01
N LEU A 18 10.04 23.64 -4.60
CA LEU A 18 9.35 22.37 -4.35
C LEU A 18 9.21 21.51 -5.61
N LEU A 19 8.93 22.12 -6.77
CA LEU A 19 8.84 21.42 -8.04
C LEU A 19 10.19 20.87 -8.50
N ILE A 20 11.27 21.66 -8.33
CA ILE A 20 12.63 21.22 -8.62
C ILE A 20 12.99 20.03 -7.73
N ALA A 21 12.71 20.10 -6.43
CA ALA A 21 12.94 18.99 -5.51
C ALA A 21 12.21 17.72 -5.98
N ALA A 22 10.91 17.83 -6.31
CA ALA A 22 10.06 16.73 -6.78
C ALA A 22 10.60 16.03 -8.05
N LEU A 23 11.26 16.77 -8.96
CA LEU A 23 11.87 16.18 -10.16
C LEU A 23 13.03 15.23 -9.86
N PHE A 24 13.73 15.43 -8.74
CA PHE A 24 14.86 14.58 -8.34
C PHE A 24 14.44 13.40 -7.45
N LEU A 25 13.21 13.40 -6.91
CA LEU A 25 12.71 12.26 -6.15
C LEU A 25 12.40 11.08 -7.08
N LYS A 26 12.87 9.89 -6.69
CA LYS A 26 12.52 8.65 -7.38
C LYS A 26 11.03 8.39 -7.18
N LYS A 27 10.31 8.21 -8.29
CA LYS A 27 8.87 7.89 -8.28
C LYS A 27 8.59 6.52 -7.69
N ASP A 28 9.52 5.59 -7.87
CA ASP A 28 9.38 4.21 -7.44
C ASP A 28 10.09 4.00 -6.11
N TYR A 29 9.32 3.53 -5.12
CA TYR A 29 9.84 3.06 -3.85
C TYR A 29 9.39 1.61 -3.65
N ALA A 30 10.32 0.73 -3.31
CA ALA A 30 10.04 -0.68 -3.04
C ALA A 30 10.13 -0.93 -1.55
N VAL A 31 9.02 -1.37 -0.94
CA VAL A 31 9.00 -1.78 0.47
C VAL A 31 9.20 -3.29 0.54
N LYS A 32 10.32 -3.74 1.12
CA LYS A 32 10.57 -5.15 1.40
C LYS A 32 10.48 -5.40 2.91
N ARG A 33 9.82 -6.49 3.29
CA ARG A 33 9.81 -7.01 4.66
C ARG A 33 10.22 -8.47 4.63
N GLU A 34 11.08 -8.84 5.57
CA GLU A 34 11.54 -10.20 5.75
C GLU A 34 11.14 -10.68 7.15
N ILE A 35 10.67 -11.91 7.22
CA ILE A 35 10.36 -12.60 8.47
C ILE A 35 10.90 -14.03 8.39
N VAL A 36 11.59 -14.48 9.42
CA VAL A 36 12.10 -15.86 9.50
C VAL A 36 11.07 -16.72 10.22
N ILE A 37 10.55 -17.74 9.54
CA ILE A 37 9.60 -18.70 10.11
C ILE A 37 10.34 -20.03 10.27
N ASN A 38 10.50 -20.49 11.52
CA ASN A 38 11.17 -21.75 11.82
C ASN A 38 10.24 -22.97 11.56
N LYS A 39 9.87 -23.20 10.30
CA LYS A 39 9.06 -24.32 9.83
C LYS A 39 9.56 -24.81 8.46
N PRO A 40 9.31 -26.08 8.09
CA PRO A 40 9.63 -26.59 6.75
C PRO A 40 8.97 -25.75 5.65
N ARG A 41 9.69 -25.55 4.55
CA ARG A 41 9.23 -24.71 3.42
C ARG A 41 7.92 -25.21 2.83
N GLU A 42 7.70 -26.52 2.80
CA GLU A 42 6.48 -27.15 2.29
C GLU A 42 5.25 -26.71 3.10
N VAL A 43 5.37 -26.71 4.42
CA VAL A 43 4.30 -26.31 5.35
C VAL A 43 3.97 -24.83 5.19
N VAL A 44 5.00 -23.99 5.07
CA VAL A 44 4.80 -22.54 4.87
C VAL A 44 4.14 -22.28 3.53
N PHE A 45 4.61 -22.92 2.46
CA PHE A 45 4.05 -22.77 1.11
C PHE A 45 2.59 -23.23 1.04
N GLU A 46 2.28 -24.39 1.62
CA GLU A 46 0.92 -24.91 1.67
C GLU A 46 -0.01 -23.95 2.43
N TYR A 47 0.47 -23.34 3.51
CA TYR A 47 -0.30 -22.37 4.27
C TYR A 47 -0.58 -21.08 3.47
N ILE A 48 0.42 -20.48 2.82
CA ILE A 48 0.25 -19.21 2.08
C ILE A 48 -0.47 -19.38 0.73
N LYS A 49 -0.43 -20.57 0.14
CA LYS A 49 -1.07 -20.87 -1.16
C LYS A 49 -2.58 -20.67 -1.11
N TYR A 50 -3.21 -20.91 0.03
CA TYR A 50 -4.65 -20.80 0.16
C TYR A 50 -5.08 -19.36 0.46
N ILE A 51 -5.83 -18.77 -0.47
CA ILE A 51 -6.39 -17.42 -0.37
C ILE A 51 -7.24 -17.22 0.90
N LYS A 52 -7.94 -18.25 1.38
CA LYS A 52 -8.68 -18.19 2.67
C LYS A 52 -7.75 -17.87 3.86
N ASN A 53 -6.49 -18.30 3.80
CA ASN A 53 -5.53 -18.13 4.89
C ASN A 53 -4.97 -16.70 4.93
N GLN A 54 -5.07 -15.92 3.83
CA GLN A 54 -4.68 -14.50 3.81
C GLN A 54 -5.37 -13.68 4.89
N ASN A 55 -6.56 -14.08 5.33
CA ASN A 55 -7.29 -13.42 6.41
C ASN A 55 -6.57 -13.45 7.77
N TYR A 56 -5.69 -14.42 8.01
CA TYR A 56 -5.01 -14.59 9.30
C TYR A 56 -3.71 -13.78 9.39
N TYR A 57 -3.07 -13.49 8.26
CA TYR A 57 -1.77 -12.82 8.24
C TYR A 57 -1.77 -11.47 7.50
N SER A 58 -2.83 -11.15 6.74
CA SER A 58 -2.97 -9.84 6.11
C SER A 58 -3.32 -8.79 7.16
N LYS A 59 -2.42 -7.81 7.34
CA LYS A 59 -2.65 -6.67 8.24
C LYS A 59 -3.95 -5.92 7.93
N TRP A 60 -4.29 -5.79 6.65
CA TRP A 60 -5.50 -5.11 6.19
C TRP A 60 -6.76 -5.91 6.56
N ALA A 61 -6.74 -7.23 6.38
CA ALA A 61 -7.87 -8.11 6.69
C ALA A 61 -8.14 -8.25 8.21
N THR A 62 -7.15 -7.94 9.04
CA THR A 62 -7.26 -7.89 10.51
C THR A 62 -7.59 -6.51 11.06
N MET A 63 -7.52 -5.45 10.24
CA MET A 63 -7.69 -4.07 10.69
C MET A 63 -9.17 -3.70 10.88
N ASP A 64 -10.06 -4.20 10.02
CA ASP A 64 -11.50 -3.95 10.11
C ASP A 64 -12.22 -5.19 10.68
N PRO A 65 -12.76 -5.10 11.92
CA PRO A 65 -13.46 -6.20 12.56
C PRO A 65 -14.83 -6.51 11.93
N ASN A 66 -15.43 -5.55 11.21
CA ASN A 66 -16.74 -5.68 10.58
C ASN A 66 -16.65 -6.07 9.09
N MET A 67 -15.44 -6.31 8.59
CA MET A 67 -15.17 -6.61 7.20
C MET A 67 -15.93 -7.87 6.73
N LYS A 68 -16.85 -7.69 5.79
CA LYS A 68 -17.56 -8.81 5.14
C LYS A 68 -16.67 -9.42 4.07
N LYS A 69 -16.34 -10.70 4.26
CA LYS A 69 -15.39 -11.46 3.43
C LYS A 69 -16.15 -12.41 2.53
N ASN A 70 -16.44 -11.97 1.30
CA ASN A 70 -17.09 -12.82 0.30
C ASN A 70 -16.02 -13.50 -0.56
N ILE A 71 -15.96 -14.83 -0.48
CA ILE A 71 -15.04 -15.65 -1.29
C ILE A 71 -15.83 -16.25 -2.44
N TYR A 72 -15.62 -15.74 -3.65
CA TYR A 72 -16.17 -16.33 -4.85
C TYR A 72 -15.12 -17.26 -5.47
N ARG A 73 -15.44 -18.56 -5.53
CA ARG A 73 -14.60 -19.56 -6.19
C ARG A 73 -15.16 -19.82 -7.59
N ASN A 74 -14.47 -19.34 -8.62
CA ASN A 74 -14.71 -19.77 -9.99
C ASN A 74 -13.72 -20.88 -10.36
N ARG A 75 -13.96 -21.62 -11.45
CA ARG A 75 -13.08 -22.73 -11.90
C ARG A 75 -11.68 -22.28 -12.30
N ARG A 76 -11.45 -20.98 -12.53
CA ARG A 76 -10.16 -20.42 -13.00
C ARG A 76 -9.47 -19.48 -12.01
N ASP A 77 -10.19 -18.97 -11.03
CA ASP A 77 -9.71 -17.89 -10.16
C ASP A 77 -10.53 -17.83 -8.86
N ALA A 78 -9.85 -17.49 -7.76
CA ALA A 78 -10.49 -17.14 -6.50
C ALA A 78 -10.24 -15.65 -6.26
N ARG A 79 -11.31 -14.85 -6.23
CA ARG A 79 -11.26 -13.42 -5.93
C ARG A 79 -11.85 -13.17 -4.55
N ILE A 80 -11.13 -12.41 -3.74
CA ILE A 80 -11.65 -11.86 -2.48
C ILE A 80 -12.14 -10.46 -2.76
N TYR A 81 -13.40 -10.19 -2.45
CA TYR A 81 -13.93 -8.84 -2.34
C TYR A 81 -13.95 -8.48 -0.86
N PHE A 82 -13.19 -7.46 -0.49
CA PHE A 82 -13.28 -6.84 0.82
C PHE A 82 -14.33 -5.73 0.73
N CYS A 83 -15.55 -6.01 1.15
CA CYS A 83 -16.53 -4.94 1.37
C CYS A 83 -16.21 -4.31 2.72
N MET A 84 -15.64 -3.11 2.69
CA MET A 84 -15.67 -2.19 3.82
C MET A 84 -17.14 -1.88 4.12
N GLY A 85 -17.56 -2.19 5.35
CA GLY A 85 -18.92 -1.95 5.83
C GLY A 85 -19.14 -0.50 6.23
#